data_AF-A0AAI9CYF9-F1
#
_entry.id   AF-A0AAI9CYF9-F1
#
_cell.length_a   1.000
_cell.length_b   1.000
_cell.length_c   1.000
_cell.angle_alpha   90.00
_cell.angle_beta   90.00
_cell.angle_gamma   90.00
#
_symmetry.space_group_name_H-M   'P 1'
#
loop_
_entity.id
_entity.type
_entity.pdbx_description
1 polymer ?
#
loop_
_entity_poly.entity_id
_entity_poly.type
_entity_poly.pdbx_seq_one_letter_code
_entity_poly.pdbx_strand_id
1 'polypeptide(L)'
;MDLSRYVDEMKGIAEEIVDDICDSERDFLEVELKRLGIDAWIDFKRSQMELIQSYVSATPSQRKKQKRFQSGYRVYIALGAYQECMSAALMFEQISKNHMLNGTSYRTFAGLACQVFAATTESPNDYLWPWCDSPFDSEIYA
;
A
#
# COMPACT_ATOMS: atom_id res chain seq x y z
N MET A 1 -2.47 22.47 1.78
CA MET A 1 -1.42 21.69 1.11
C MET A 1 -2.14 20.75 0.19
N ASP A 2 -1.86 20.81 -1.11
CA ASP A 2 -2.50 19.91 -2.06
C ASP A 2 -1.79 18.55 -2.01
N LEU A 3 -2.52 17.53 -1.56
CA LEU A 3 -2.01 16.16 -1.48
C LEU A 3 -2.24 15.38 -2.77
N SER A 4 -2.92 15.96 -3.78
CA SER A 4 -3.23 15.32 -5.06
C SER A 4 -2.00 14.69 -5.70
N ARG A 5 -0.92 15.47 -5.82
CA ARG A 5 0.33 14.98 -6.38
C ARG A 5 0.91 13.80 -5.59
N TYR A 6 0.83 13.82 -4.26
CA TYR A 6 1.33 12.69 -3.46
C TYR A 6 0.46 11.45 -3.64
N VAL A 7 -0.85 11.59 -3.85
CA VAL A 7 -1.74 10.48 -4.19
C VAL A 7 -1.35 9.87 -5.53
N ASP A 8 -1.16 10.69 -6.55
CA ASP A 8 -0.82 10.22 -7.91
C ASP A 8 0.54 9.51 -7.93
N GLU A 9 1.55 10.09 -7.28
CA GLU A 9 2.89 9.49 -7.22
C GLU A 9 2.89 8.18 -6.41
N MET A 10 2.06 8.06 -5.36
CA MET A 10 1.90 6.80 -4.61
C MET A 10 1.25 5.70 -5.45
N LYS A 11 0.26 6.05 -6.28
CA LYS A 11 -0.37 5.11 -7.22
C LYS A 11 0.62 4.67 -8.30
N GLY A 12 1.40 5.60 -8.87
CA GLY A 12 2.45 5.26 -9.83
C GLY A 12 3.52 4.34 -9.25
N ILE A 13 3.94 4.55 -7.99
CA ILE A 13 4.86 3.62 -7.31
C ILE A 13 4.21 2.23 -7.13
N ALA A 14 2.92 2.16 -6.82
CA ALA A 14 2.20 0.90 -6.68
C ALA A 14 2.13 0.14 -8.03
N GLU A 15 1.86 0.84 -9.13
CA GLU A 15 1.88 0.28 -10.49
C GLU A 15 3.27 -0.27 -10.86
N GLU A 16 4.35 0.50 -10.61
CA GLU A 16 5.72 0.01 -10.81
C GLU A 16 6.03 -1.28 -10.04
N ILE A 17 5.44 -1.45 -8.85
CA ILE A 17 5.63 -2.63 -8.02
C ILE A 17 4.87 -3.83 -8.60
N VAL A 18 3.65 -3.60 -9.08
CA VAL A 18 2.82 -4.62 -9.75
C VAL A 18 3.54 -5.14 -10.99
N ASP A 19 4.10 -4.25 -11.81
CA ASP A 19 4.88 -4.60 -13.01
C ASP A 19 6.15 -5.42 -12.72
N ASP A 20 6.70 -5.28 -11.51
CA ASP A 20 7.89 -6.03 -11.07
C ASP A 20 7.54 -7.46 -10.59
N ILE A 21 6.26 -7.85 -10.52
CA ILE A 21 5.78 -9.18 -10.09
C ILE A 21 5.29 -9.96 -11.33
N CYS A 22 5.90 -11.12 -11.59
CA CYS A 22 5.46 -11.97 -12.71
C CYS A 22 4.29 -12.90 -12.31
N ASP A 23 3.60 -13.47 -13.32
CA ASP A 23 2.44 -14.35 -13.12
C ASP A 23 2.72 -15.51 -12.15
N SER A 24 3.88 -16.15 -12.25
CA SER A 24 4.22 -17.27 -11.35
C SER A 24 4.41 -16.85 -9.89
N GLU A 25 4.86 -15.60 -9.65
CA GLU A 25 4.97 -15.03 -8.31
C GLU A 25 3.61 -14.60 -7.78
N ARG A 26 2.73 -14.10 -8.65
CA ARG A 26 1.34 -13.78 -8.35
C ARG A 26 0.58 -15.02 -7.89
N ASP A 27 0.61 -16.10 -8.68
CA ASP A 27 -0.07 -17.35 -8.33
C ASP A 27 0.44 -17.91 -6.99
N PHE A 28 1.76 -17.83 -6.78
CA PHE A 28 2.38 -18.23 -5.52
C PHE A 28 1.87 -17.39 -4.34
N LEU A 29 1.87 -16.06 -4.46
CA LEU A 29 1.36 -15.16 -3.41
C LEU A 29 -0.09 -15.44 -3.07
N GLU A 30 -0.93 -15.64 -4.09
CA GLU A 30 -2.36 -15.88 -3.87
C GLU A 30 -2.59 -17.14 -3.02
N VAL A 31 -1.95 -18.25 -3.39
CA VAL A 31 -2.08 -19.53 -2.69
C VAL A 31 -1.50 -19.44 -1.29
N GLU A 32 -0.29 -18.89 -1.15
CA GLU A 32 0.42 -18.85 0.13
C GLU A 32 -0.25 -17.91 1.14
N LEU A 33 -0.67 -16.71 0.72
CA LEU A 33 -1.30 -15.75 1.63
C LEU A 33 -2.71 -16.17 2.04
N LYS A 34 -3.50 -16.75 1.11
CA LYS A 34 -4.79 -17.34 1.48
C LYS A 34 -4.63 -18.46 2.51
N ARG A 35 -3.56 -19.26 2.41
CA ARG A 35 -3.24 -20.31 3.39
C ARG A 35 -2.77 -19.74 4.73
N LEU A 36 -1.93 -18.71 4.70
CA LEU A 36 -1.34 -18.08 5.89
C LEU A 36 -2.38 -17.31 6.72
N GLY A 37 -3.36 -16.70 6.04
CA GLY A 37 -4.39 -15.88 6.65
C GLY A 37 -3.97 -14.43 6.87
N ILE A 38 -4.97 -13.55 7.00
CA ILE A 38 -4.78 -12.10 7.05
C ILE A 38 -3.99 -11.63 8.28
N ASP A 39 -4.21 -12.25 9.45
CA ASP A 39 -3.55 -11.84 10.69
C ASP A 39 -2.04 -12.07 10.63
N ALA A 40 -1.64 -13.27 10.19
CA ALA A 40 -0.22 -13.61 10.03
C ALA A 40 0.45 -12.74 8.94
N TRP A 41 -0.29 -12.33 7.92
CA TRP A 41 0.21 -11.40 6.91
C TRP A 41 0.44 -10.00 7.49
N ILE A 42 -0.51 -9.50 8.29
CA ILE A 42 -0.38 -8.21 8.98
C ILE A 42 0.84 -8.24 9.90
N ASP A 43 1.03 -9.32 10.67
CA ASP A 43 2.19 -9.47 11.56
C ASP A 43 3.50 -9.54 10.78
N PHE A 44 3.53 -10.25 9.65
CA PHE A 44 4.67 -10.25 8.75
C PHE A 44 4.99 -8.83 8.26
N LYS A 45 4.02 -8.10 7.72
CA LYS A 45 4.21 -6.72 7.24
C LYS A 45 4.77 -5.81 8.34
N ARG A 46 4.23 -5.90 9.56
CA ARG A 46 4.74 -5.15 10.72
C ARG A 46 6.19 -5.49 11.03
N SER A 47 6.55 -6.77 11.00
CA SER A 47 7.93 -7.23 11.26
C SER A 47 8.94 -6.78 10.19
N GLN A 48 8.46 -6.49 8.97
CA GLN A 48 9.29 -6.10 7.82
C GLN A 48 9.10 -4.64 7.41
N MET A 49 8.45 -3.82 8.24
CA MET A 49 8.03 -2.47 7.86
C MET A 49 9.21 -1.58 7.38
N GLU A 50 10.36 -1.65 8.05
CA GLU A 50 11.55 -0.90 7.63
C GLU A 50 12.02 -1.29 6.22
N LEU A 51 11.97 -2.59 5.91
CA LEU A 51 12.36 -3.11 4.61
C LEU A 51 11.34 -2.72 3.53
N ILE A 52 10.05 -2.76 3.84
CA ILE A 52 8.95 -2.32 2.99
C ILE A 52 9.11 -0.82 2.67
N GLN A 53 9.29 0.04 3.68
CA GLN A 53 9.50 1.47 3.49
C GLN A 53 10.74 1.76 2.64
N SER A 54 11.83 1.02 2.89
CA SER A 54 13.03 1.15 2.08
C SER A 54 12.83 0.68 0.64
N TYR A 55 11.93 -0.28 0.40
CA TYR A 55 11.58 -0.77 -0.94
C TYR A 55 10.74 0.26 -1.71
N VAL A 56 9.73 0.85 -1.05
CA VAL A 56 8.91 1.95 -1.59
C VAL A 56 9.81 3.12 -2.01
N SER A 57 10.75 3.50 -1.15
CA SER A 57 11.66 4.63 -1.39
C SER A 57 12.74 4.36 -2.45
N ALA A 58 12.88 3.10 -2.91
CA ALA A 58 13.88 2.72 -3.90
C ALA A 58 13.30 2.76 -5.32
N THR A 59 14.09 3.25 -6.28
CA THR A 59 13.70 3.19 -7.70
C THR A 59 13.70 1.74 -8.22
N PRO A 60 13.01 1.44 -9.34
CA PRO A 60 13.01 0.09 -9.94
C PRO A 60 14.42 -0.46 -10.18
N SER A 61 15.34 0.40 -10.65
CA SER A 61 16.75 0.06 -10.84
C SER A 61 17.47 -0.29 -9.52
N GLN A 62 17.14 0.40 -8.42
CA GLN A 62 17.72 0.12 -7.10
C GLN A 62 17.16 -1.18 -6.53
N ARG A 63 15.85 -1.45 -6.68
CA ARG A 63 15.20 -2.70 -6.26
C ARG A 63 15.87 -3.93 -6.88
N LYS A 64 16.16 -3.86 -8.19
CA LYS A 64 16.83 -4.94 -8.96
C LYS A 64 18.29 -5.18 -8.55
N LYS A 65 19.00 -4.13 -8.11
CA LYS A 65 20.46 -4.22 -7.82
C LYS A 65 20.77 -4.55 -6.36
N GLN A 66 19.91 -4.16 -5.42
CA GLN A 66 20.23 -4.28 -3.99
C GLN A 66 19.88 -5.67 -3.44
N LYS A 67 20.91 -6.40 -3.01
CA LYS A 67 20.78 -7.77 -2.46
C LYS A 67 19.77 -7.91 -1.33
N ARG A 68 19.60 -6.88 -0.49
CA ARG A 68 18.62 -6.90 0.61
C ARG A 68 17.18 -7.11 0.14
N PHE A 69 16.85 -6.68 -1.08
CA PHE A 69 15.54 -6.88 -1.69
C PHE A 69 15.44 -8.20 -2.45
N GLN A 70 16.57 -8.86 -2.72
CA GLN A 70 16.65 -10.14 -3.42
C GLN A 70 16.65 -11.34 -2.46
N SER A 71 16.27 -11.13 -1.20
CA SER A 71 16.09 -12.21 -0.23
C SER A 71 14.90 -13.10 -0.62
N GLY A 72 14.75 -14.26 0.02
CA GLY A 72 13.59 -15.15 -0.19
C GLY A 72 12.22 -14.50 0.08
N TYR A 73 12.21 -13.27 0.62
CA TYR A 73 11.01 -12.50 0.89
C TYR A 73 10.68 -11.44 -0.17
N ARG A 74 11.45 -11.31 -1.28
CA ARG A 74 11.27 -10.25 -2.30
C ARG A 74 9.80 -9.99 -2.63
N VAL A 75 9.09 -11.05 -2.98
CA VAL A 75 7.72 -11.00 -3.48
C VAL A 75 6.73 -10.57 -2.40
N TYR A 76 6.95 -11.01 -1.15
CA TYR A 76 6.18 -10.55 0.00
C TYR A 76 6.46 -9.08 0.34
N ILE A 77 7.72 -8.63 0.24
CA ILE A 77 8.06 -7.22 0.44
C ILE A 77 7.45 -6.35 -0.64
N ALA A 78 7.47 -6.79 -1.90
CA ALA A 78 6.83 -6.11 -3.02
C ALA A 78 5.32 -5.97 -2.78
N LEU A 79 4.61 -7.06 -2.46
CA LEU A 79 3.19 -6.97 -2.14
C LEU A 79 2.92 -6.04 -0.95
N GLY A 80 3.70 -6.14 0.13
CA GLY A 80 3.57 -5.26 1.28
C GLY A 80 3.71 -3.79 0.87
N ALA A 81 4.73 -3.46 0.06
CA ALA A 81 4.96 -2.12 -0.45
C ALA A 81 3.79 -1.59 -1.30
N TYR A 82 3.26 -2.42 -2.21
CA TYR A 82 2.05 -2.09 -2.99
C TYR A 82 0.88 -1.72 -2.07
N GLN A 83 0.58 -2.58 -1.09
CA GLN A 83 -0.55 -2.38 -0.19
C GLN A 83 -0.39 -1.12 0.67
N GLU A 84 0.81 -0.85 1.18
CA GLU A 84 1.09 0.36 1.96
C GLU A 84 1.00 1.63 1.10
N CYS A 85 1.46 1.61 -0.16
CA CYS A 85 1.31 2.72 -1.10
C CYS A 85 -0.17 3.04 -1.37
N MET A 86 -0.98 2.02 -1.66
CA MET A 86 -2.41 2.22 -1.91
C MET A 86 -3.18 2.67 -0.67
N SER A 87 -2.84 2.11 0.51
CA SER A 87 -3.43 2.52 1.79
C SER A 87 -3.07 3.97 2.13
N ALA A 88 -1.83 4.38 1.89
CA ALA A 88 -1.39 5.76 2.07
C ALA A 88 -2.07 6.72 1.10
N ALA A 89 -2.24 6.33 -0.17
CA ALA A 89 -2.96 7.10 -1.17
C ALA A 89 -4.41 7.35 -0.73
N LEU A 90 -5.12 6.31 -0.27
CA LEU A 90 -6.47 6.44 0.27
C LEU A 90 -6.51 7.40 1.47
N MET A 91 -5.56 7.26 2.41
CA MET A 91 -5.48 8.16 3.56
C MET A 91 -5.27 9.62 3.13
N PHE A 92 -4.38 9.88 2.18
CA PHE A 92 -4.12 11.23 1.68
C PHE A 92 -5.32 11.82 0.92
N GLU A 93 -6.04 11.00 0.16
CA GLU A 93 -7.30 11.42 -0.45
C GLU A 93 -8.33 11.84 0.61
N GLN A 94 -8.48 11.06 1.68
CA GLN A 94 -9.42 11.38 2.76
C GLN A 94 -9.01 12.64 3.54
N ILE A 95 -7.72 12.81 3.83
CA ILE A 95 -7.19 14.04 4.45
C ILE A 95 -7.48 15.26 3.56
N SER A 96 -7.28 15.13 2.25
CA SER A 96 -7.53 16.19 1.27
C SER A 96 -9.01 16.54 1.17
N LYS A 97 -9.88 15.53 1.02
CA LYS A 97 -11.35 15.66 0.95
C LYS A 97 -11.94 16.32 2.19
N ASN A 98 -11.41 16.01 3.37
CA ASN A 98 -11.88 16.58 4.64
C ASN A 98 -11.20 17.91 5.00
N HIS A 99 -10.36 18.45 4.11
CA HIS A 99 -9.64 19.71 4.30
C HIS A 99 -8.97 19.82 5.68
N MET A 100 -8.35 18.73 6.14
CA MET A 100 -7.61 18.70 7.40
C MET A 100 -6.34 19.57 7.27
N LEU A 101 -6.50 20.87 7.49
CA LEU A 101 -5.49 21.90 7.32
C LEU A 101 -5.27 22.70 8.60
N ASN A 102 -4.11 23.33 8.69
CA ASN A 102 -3.75 24.25 9.76
C ASN A 102 -4.78 25.38 9.89
N GLY A 103 -5.22 25.67 11.11
CA GLY A 103 -6.17 26.75 11.42
C GLY A 103 -7.50 26.30 12.04
N THR A 104 -7.77 24.99 12.12
CA THR A 104 -8.92 24.45 12.86
C THR A 104 -8.63 24.32 14.35
N SER A 105 -9.68 24.41 15.19
CA SER A 105 -9.55 24.11 16.62
C SER A 105 -9.16 22.65 16.85
N TYR A 106 -8.43 22.35 17.93
CA TYR A 106 -8.02 20.98 18.25
C TYR A 106 -9.20 20.00 18.34
N ARG A 107 -10.36 20.43 18.83
CA ARG A 107 -11.55 19.58 18.93
C ARG A 107 -12.14 19.25 17.57
N THR A 108 -12.21 20.23 16.68
CA THR A 108 -12.67 20.04 15.31
C THR A 108 -11.71 19.13 14.55
N PHE A 109 -10.40 19.37 14.69
CA PHE A 109 -9.37 18.56 14.06
C PHE A 109 -9.44 17.09 14.52
N ALA A 110 -9.65 16.85 15.82
CA ALA A 110 -9.85 15.49 16.34
C ALA A 110 -11.07 14.79 15.71
N GLY A 111 -12.20 15.50 15.56
CA GLY A 111 -13.38 14.95 14.90
C GLY A 111 -13.14 14.58 13.44
N LEU A 112 -12.44 15.44 12.68
CA LEU A 112 -12.05 15.15 11.30
C LEU A 112 -11.07 13.98 11.21
N ALA A 113 -10.12 13.89 12.14
CA ALA A 113 -9.19 12.76 12.21
C ALA A 113 -9.91 11.43 12.44
N CYS A 114 -10.93 11.40 13.30
CA CYS A 114 -11.78 10.21 13.48
C CYS A 114 -12.51 9.83 12.19
N GLN A 115 -13.04 10.81 11.45
CA GLN A 115 -13.72 10.56 10.17
C GLN A 115 -12.77 10.00 9.11
N VAL A 116 -11.58 10.59 8.98
CA VAL A 116 -10.54 10.07 8.07
C VAL A 116 -10.15 8.65 8.47
N PHE A 117 -9.87 8.40 9.75
CA PHE A 117 -9.50 7.07 10.23
C PHE A 117 -10.59 6.03 9.94
N ALA A 118 -11.85 6.32 10.25
CA ALA A 118 -12.98 5.45 9.95
C ALA A 118 -13.08 5.18 8.44
N ALA A 119 -13.04 6.22 7.60
CA ALA A 119 -13.09 6.06 6.15
C ALA A 119 -11.94 5.19 5.59
N THR A 120 -10.74 5.28 6.17
CA THR A 120 -9.57 4.50 5.74
C THR A 120 -9.53 3.07 6.29
N THR A 121 -10.34 2.74 7.30
CA THR A 121 -10.33 1.41 7.95
C THR A 121 -11.62 0.63 7.73
N GLU A 122 -12.74 1.32 7.43
CA GLU A 122 -14.05 0.74 7.14
C GLU A 122 -14.32 0.59 5.65
N SER A 123 -13.56 1.27 4.77
CA SER A 123 -13.58 0.91 3.34
C SER A 123 -13.15 -0.56 3.25
N PRO A 124 -13.86 -1.44 2.52
CA PRO A 124 -13.28 -2.71 2.14
C PRO A 124 -11.94 -2.34 1.52
N ASN A 125 -10.85 -2.84 2.10
CA ASN A 125 -9.54 -2.51 1.59
C ASN A 125 -9.43 -3.23 0.24
N ASP A 126 -9.87 -2.56 -0.82
CA ASP A 126 -9.82 -3.02 -2.21
C ASP A 126 -8.36 -3.24 -2.70
N TYR A 127 -7.40 -2.96 -1.81
CA TYR A 127 -5.98 -3.13 -1.98
C TYR A 127 -5.41 -4.27 -1.13
N LEU A 128 -6.21 -4.99 -0.35
CA LEU A 128 -5.80 -6.17 0.43
C LEU A 128 -5.82 -7.45 -0.42
N TRP A 129 -5.41 -7.39 -1.69
CA TRP A 129 -5.26 -8.62 -2.47
C TRP A 129 -4.25 -9.54 -1.75
N PRO A 130 -4.53 -10.85 -1.61
CA PRO A 130 -5.53 -11.66 -2.32
C PRO A 130 -6.88 -11.88 -1.61
N TRP A 131 -7.23 -11.05 -0.61
CA TRP A 131 -8.53 -11.11 0.07
C TRP A 131 -9.60 -10.21 -0.56
N CYS A 132 -9.21 -9.40 -1.54
CA CYS A 132 -10.10 -8.59 -2.37
C CYS A 132 -9.79 -8.80 -3.87
N ASP A 133 -10.38 -7.98 -4.72
CA ASP A 133 -10.14 -7.98 -6.16
C ASP A 133 -8.65 -7.80 -6.48
N SER A 134 -8.24 -8.45 -7.58
CA SER A 134 -6.85 -8.49 -8.00
C SER A 134 -6.43 -7.20 -8.68
N PRO A 135 -5.36 -6.52 -8.22
CA PRO A 135 -4.85 -5.33 -8.89
C PRO A 135 -4.22 -5.65 -10.25
N PHE A 136 -3.96 -6.94 -10.51
CA PHE A 136 -3.43 -7.44 -11.75
C PHE A 136 -4.52 -7.70 -12.81
N ASP A 137 -5.80 -7.74 -12.43
CA ASP A 137 -6.92 -8.09 -13.33
C ASP A 137 -7.77 -6.88 -13.75
N SER A 138 -7.55 -5.71 -13.13
CA SER A 138 -8.34 -4.52 -13.42
C SER A 138 -7.67 -3.67 -14.51
N GLU A 139 -8.36 -3.43 -15.63
CA GLU A 139 -8.05 -2.38 -16.61
C GLU A 139 -8.16 -0.95 -16.03
N ILE A 140 -8.44 -0.81 -14.73
CA ILE A 140 -8.72 0.46 -14.03
C ILE A 140 -7.41 1.19 -13.64
N TYR A 141 -6.26 0.50 -13.69
CA TYR A 141 -4.94 1.05 -13.40
C TYR A 141 -3.97 0.98 -14.60
N ALA A 142 -4.51 0.90 -15.83
CA ALA A 142 -3.76 0.90 -17.09
C ALA A 142 -3.93 2.22 -17.86
#